data_AF-B1NQV2-F1
#
_entry.id   AF-B1NQV2-F1
#
_cell.length_a   1.000
_cell.length_b   1.000
_cell.length_c   1.000
_cell.angle_alpha   90.00
_cell.angle_beta   90.00
_cell.angle_gamma   90.00
#
_symmetry.space_group_name_H-M   'P 1'
#
loop_
_entity.id
_entity.type
_entity.pdbx_description
1 polymer ?
#
loop_
_entity_poly.entity_id
_entity_poly.type
_entity_poly.pdbx_seq_one_letter_code
_entity_poly.pdbx_strand_id
1 'polypeptide(L)'
;MSMPIAFYICLTLILFIFSGTDGYFHHRLAQCRYSSKDLHGIEFIDSYVFNKVEHIRFNSTVGRYVGYTEHGLKNAEAWNSDAGILGQE
;
A
#
# COMPACT_ATOMS: atom_id res chain seq x y z
N MET A 1 11.32 14.96 -49.06
CA MET A 1 9.90 15.11 -48.67
C MET A 1 9.85 15.58 -47.23
N SER A 2 9.53 16.85 -47.01
CA SER A 2 9.33 17.42 -45.66
C SER A 2 8.04 16.86 -45.07
N MET A 3 8.09 16.34 -43.85
CA MET A 3 6.87 15.90 -43.16
C MET A 3 5.97 17.10 -42.86
N PRO A 4 4.64 16.97 -43.00
CA PRO A 4 3.72 18.08 -42.78
C PRO A 4 3.70 18.48 -41.30
N ILE A 5 3.59 19.79 -41.02
CA ILE A 5 3.51 20.35 -39.66
C ILE A 5 2.41 19.67 -38.82
N ALA A 6 1.32 19.25 -39.47
CA ALA A 6 0.23 18.49 -38.87
C ALA A 6 0.68 17.16 -38.21
N PHE A 7 1.72 16.50 -38.75
CA PHE A 7 2.26 15.27 -38.17
C PHE A 7 2.92 15.53 -36.81
N TYR A 8 3.71 16.59 -36.70
CA TYR A 8 4.38 16.95 -35.45
C TYR A 8 3.40 17.39 -34.37
N ILE A 9 2.35 18.14 -34.74
CA ILE A 9 1.28 18.54 -33.81
C ILE A 9 0.51 17.31 -33.30
N CYS A 10 0.24 16.34 -34.18
CA CYS A 10 -0.44 15.10 -33.78
C CYS A 10 0.44 14.25 -32.85
N LEU A 11 1.73 14.14 -33.15
CA LEU A 11 2.70 13.39 -32.35
C LEU A 11 2.88 13.99 -30.94
N THR A 12 2.94 15.32 -30.81
CA THR A 12 3.07 15.97 -29.50
C THR A 12 1.80 15.81 -28.66
N LEU A 13 0.61 15.95 -29.25
CA LEU A 13 -0.66 15.71 -28.56
C LEU A 13 -0.77 14.26 -28.05
N ILE A 14 -0.32 13.28 -28.85
CA ILE A 14 -0.26 11.87 -28.46
C ILE A 14 0.67 11.69 -27.25
N LEU A 15 1.86 12.31 -27.24
CA LEU A 15 2.82 12.20 -26.13
C LEU A 15 2.28 12.80 -24.81
N PHE A 16 1.44 13.84 -24.88
CA PHE A 16 0.77 14.39 -23.68
C PHE A 16 -0.35 13.50 -23.13
N ILE A 17 -1.00 12.70 -23.97
CA ILE A 17 -2.04 11.76 -23.53
C ILE A 17 -1.42 10.51 -22.86
N PHE A 18 -0.24 10.07 -23.33
CA PHE A 18 0.46 8.89 -22.81
C PHE A 18 1.44 9.17 -21.66
N SER A 19 1.67 10.43 -21.30
CA SER A 19 2.41 10.78 -20.08
C SER A 19 1.48 10.63 -18.87
N GLY A 20 1.15 9.38 -18.56
CA GLY A 20 0.58 9.03 -17.26
C GLY A 20 1.55 9.53 -16.18
N THR A 21 1.07 10.38 -15.28
CA THR A 21 1.88 10.80 -14.13
C THR A 21 2.07 9.60 -13.22
N ASP A 22 3.28 9.06 -13.16
CA ASP A 22 3.65 8.02 -12.20
C ASP A 22 3.63 8.59 -10.78
N GLY A 23 2.49 8.46 -10.11
CA GLY A 23 2.31 8.85 -8.71
C GLY A 23 2.67 7.72 -7.75
N TYR A 24 3.18 8.09 -6.57
CA TYR A 24 3.30 7.16 -5.44
C TYR A 24 2.03 7.20 -4.61
N PHE A 25 1.50 6.03 -4.27
CA PHE A 25 0.29 5.86 -3.48
C PHE A 25 0.59 5.05 -2.23
N HIS A 26 0.33 5.64 -1.07
CA HIS A 26 0.39 4.96 0.21
C HIS A 26 -1.00 4.98 0.86
N HIS A 27 -1.46 3.84 1.35
CA HIS A 27 -2.66 3.78 2.18
C HIS A 27 -2.50 2.78 3.32
N ARG A 28 -3.13 3.13 4.44
CA ARG A 28 -3.30 2.27 5.62
C ARG A 28 -4.75 1.78 5.63
N LEU A 29 -4.93 0.49 5.86
CA LEU A 29 -6.23 -0.16 5.84
C LEU A 29 -6.43 -0.94 7.14
N ALA A 30 -7.19 -0.34 8.06
CA ALA A 30 -7.64 -0.95 9.29
C ALA A 30 -8.98 -1.66 9.04
N GLN A 31 -9.04 -2.96 9.30
CA GLN A 31 -10.23 -3.80 9.10
C GLN A 31 -10.49 -4.66 10.34
N CYS A 32 -11.76 -4.86 10.65
CA CYS A 32 -12.20 -5.90 11.58
C CYS A 32 -12.94 -6.99 10.78
N ARG A 33 -12.47 -8.22 10.86
CA ARG A 33 -13.11 -9.40 10.26
C ARG A 33 -13.83 -10.18 11.34
N TYR A 34 -15.11 -10.44 11.12
CA TYR A 34 -15.94 -11.27 12.01
C TYR A 34 -16.94 -12.03 11.15
N SER A 35 -17.22 -13.28 11.50
CA SER A 35 -18.13 -14.15 10.76
C SER A 35 -19.44 -14.44 11.48
N SER A 36 -19.53 -14.15 12.79
CA SER A 36 -20.68 -14.46 13.62
C SER A 36 -21.32 -13.20 14.21
N LYS A 37 -22.62 -13.28 14.52
CA LYS A 37 -23.38 -12.16 15.09
C LYS A 37 -22.97 -11.82 16.52
N ASP A 38 -22.44 -12.79 17.25
CA ASP A 38 -21.91 -12.65 18.60
C ASP A 38 -20.45 -12.18 18.63
N LEU A 39 -19.87 -11.81 17.48
CA LEU A 39 -18.50 -11.30 17.31
C LEU A 39 -17.41 -12.27 17.79
N HIS A 40 -17.74 -13.54 17.95
CA HIS A 40 -16.74 -14.56 18.27
C HIS A 40 -15.71 -14.71 17.15
N GLY A 41 -14.43 -14.80 17.51
CA GLY A 41 -13.34 -14.92 16.55
C GLY A 41 -13.09 -13.67 15.72
N ILE A 42 -13.42 -12.49 16.25
CA ILE A 42 -13.08 -11.21 15.61
C ILE A 42 -11.55 -11.09 15.45
N GLU A 43 -11.14 -10.63 14.27
CA GLU A 43 -9.75 -10.40 13.90
C GLU A 43 -9.59 -8.95 13.46
N PHE A 44 -8.70 -8.23 14.13
CA PHE A 44 -8.29 -6.89 13.72
C PHE A 44 -7.04 -6.99 12.84
N ILE A 45 -7.09 -6.33 11.69
CA ILE A 45 -6.01 -6.32 10.70
C ILE A 45 -5.71 -4.87 10.34
N ASP A 46 -4.46 -4.49 10.48
CA ASP A 46 -3.97 -3.19 10.01
C ASP A 46 -2.89 -3.38 8.95
N SER A 47 -3.18 -2.93 7.73
CA SER A 47 -2.37 -3.21 6.53
C SER A 47 -1.80 -1.93 5.95
N TYR A 48 -0.49 -1.91 5.69
CA TYR A 48 0.23 -0.79 5.09
C TYR A 48 0.62 -1.14 3.66
N VAL A 49 0.10 -0.38 2.70
CA VAL A 49 0.20 -0.70 1.27
C VAL A 49 0.81 0.48 0.52
N PHE A 50 1.87 0.19 -0.23
CA PHE A 50 2.56 1.14 -1.09
C PHE A 50 2.49 0.68 -2.54
N ASN A 51 1.97 1.51 -3.45
CA ASN A 51 1.82 1.19 -4.88
C ASN A 51 1.22 -0.21 -5.13
N LYS A 52 0.13 -0.53 -4.41
CA LYS A 52 -0.59 -1.83 -4.46
C LYS A 52 0.18 -3.02 -3.88
N VAL A 53 1.38 -2.81 -3.35
CA VAL A 53 2.17 -3.82 -2.64
C VAL A 53 2.05 -3.60 -1.14
N GLU A 54 1.48 -4.57 -0.45
CA GLU A 54 1.48 -4.58 1.00
C GLU A 54 2.89 -4.84 1.52
N HIS A 55 3.39 -3.95 2.39
CA HIS A 55 4.74 -4.06 2.92
C HIS A 55 4.75 -4.44 4.40
N ILE A 56 3.75 -4.05 5.19
CA ILE A 56 3.64 -4.37 6.62
C ILE A 56 2.18 -4.68 6.96
N ARG A 57 1.95 -5.65 7.84
CA ARG A 57 0.63 -5.93 8.43
C ARG A 57 0.73 -6.23 9.92
N PHE A 58 -0.16 -5.66 10.72
CA PHE A 58 -0.50 -6.19 12.03
C PHE A 58 -1.75 -7.07 11.92
N ASN A 59 -1.77 -8.16 12.69
CA ASN A 59 -2.94 -9.00 12.85
C ASN A 59 -3.08 -9.35 14.34
N SER A 60 -4.25 -9.09 14.92
CA SER A 60 -4.52 -9.38 16.33
C SER A 60 -4.39 -10.86 16.68
N THR A 61 -4.57 -11.78 15.72
CA THR A 61 -4.35 -13.22 15.95
C THR A 61 -2.86 -13.59 16.02
N VAL A 62 -1.99 -12.76 15.41
CA VAL A 62 -0.53 -12.94 15.42
C VAL A 62 0.11 -12.11 16.54
N GLY A 63 -0.48 -10.96 16.89
CA GLY A 63 -0.06 -10.09 17.98
C GLY A 63 1.21 -9.27 17.72
N ARG A 64 1.62 -9.14 16.44
CA ARG A 64 2.81 -8.37 16.04
C ARG A 64 2.74 -7.97 14.57
N TYR A 65 3.54 -6.96 14.20
CA TYR A 65 3.74 -6.58 12.81
C TYR A 65 4.56 -7.64 12.07
N VAL A 66 4.17 -7.92 10.82
CA VAL A 66 4.84 -8.80 9.88
C VAL A 66 5.18 -8.01 8.63
N GLY A 67 6.45 -8.01 8.24
CA GLY A 67 6.93 -7.40 7.00
C GLY A 67 6.89 -8.37 5.82
N TYR A 68 6.43 -7.91 4.66
CA TYR A 68 6.34 -8.70 3.42
C TYR A 68 7.35 -8.27 2.34
N THR A 69 8.04 -7.15 2.56
CA THR A 69 9.12 -6.65 1.70
C THR A 69 10.36 -6.41 2.56
N GLU A 70 11.54 -6.26 1.96
CA GLU A 70 12.77 -5.97 2.72
C GLU A 70 12.63 -4.70 3.59
N HIS A 71 12.01 -3.65 3.04
CA HIS A 71 11.71 -2.43 3.78
C HIS A 71 10.72 -2.71 4.93
N GLY A 72 9.66 -3.46 4.64
CA GLY A 72 8.66 -3.83 5.63
C GLY A 72 9.21 -4.70 6.77
N LEU A 73 10.19 -5.57 6.50
CA LEU A 73 10.84 -6.41 7.51
C LEU A 73 11.59 -5.56 8.54
N LYS A 74 12.39 -4.58 8.07
CA LYS A 74 13.14 -3.67 8.93
C LYS A 74 12.21 -2.82 9.79
N ASN A 75 11.12 -2.31 9.21
CA ASN A 75 10.13 -1.54 9.95
C ASN A 75 9.37 -2.41 10.95
N ALA A 76 8.96 -3.62 10.58
CA ALA A 76 8.26 -4.55 11.48
C ALA A 76 9.15 -4.93 12.68
N GLU A 77 10.45 -5.18 12.47
CA GLU A 77 11.40 -5.42 13.55
C GLU A 77 11.47 -4.22 14.51
N ALA A 78 11.61 -3.01 13.97
CA ALA A 78 11.65 -1.79 14.78
C ALA A 78 10.35 -1.58 15.57
N TRP A 79 9.19 -1.68 14.93
CA TRP A 79 7.89 -1.46 15.58
C TRP A 79 7.55 -2.52 16.62
N ASN A 80 7.91 -3.77 16.39
CA ASN A 80 7.70 -4.84 17.38
C ASN A 80 8.62 -4.68 18.60
N SER A 81 9.74 -3.98 18.47
CA SER A 81 10.66 -3.70 19.59
C SER A 81 10.20 -2.52 20.46
N ASP A 82 9.31 -1.67 19.96
CA ASP A 82 8.75 -0.53 20.68
C ASP A 82 7.35 -0.86 21.21
N ALA A 83 7.26 -1.08 22.53
CA ALA A 83 5.99 -1.39 23.20
C ALA A 83 4.95 -0.26 23.10
N GLY A 84 5.39 0.99 22.92
CA GLY A 84 4.49 2.13 22.73
C GLY A 84 3.85 2.17 21.35
N ILE A 85 4.53 1.60 20.33
CA ILE A 85 3.96 1.42 18.98
C ILE A 85 3.09 0.17 18.96
N LEU A 86 3.65 -0.98 19.38
CA LEU A 86 2.93 -2.25 19.34
C LEU A 86 1.65 -2.24 20.19
N GLY A 87 1.66 -1.55 21.34
CA GLY A 87 0.49 -1.46 22.22
C GLY A 87 -0.64 -0.55 21.71
N GLN A 88 -0.47 0.13 20.57
CA GLN A 88 -1.55 0.92 19.95
C GLN A 88 -2.49 0.06 19.08
N GLU A 89 -2.09 -1.18 18.75
CA GLU A 89 -2.87 -2.13 17.94
C GLU A 89 -3.48 -3.26 18.78
#